data_AF-A0A0D2PHP0-F1
#
_entry.id   AF-A0A0D2PHP0-F1
#
_cell.length_a   1.000
_cell.length_b   1.000
_cell.length_c   1.000
_cell.angle_alpha   90.00
_cell.angle_beta   90.00
_cell.angle_gamma   90.00
#
_symmetry.space_group_name_H-M   'P 1'
#
loop_
_entity.id
_entity.type
_entity.pdbx_description
1 polymer ?
#
loop_
_entity_poly.entity_id
_entity_poly.type
_entity_poly.pdbx_seq_one_letter_code
_entity_poly.pdbx_strand_id
1 'polypeptide(L)'
;MIHDHRYYREFISRLKRPAMAIGDATANSEQSLESYMSYGIGAGPDGRTVVQLHCGNMNGLHNCMNSGVLSCSQCSLIKYCSGRCQRRHWSKHRIDCEHPYMAERWEPEWMTQNRQPLLSNLRFLPSSLSTEVYKNVGVPAYDCLNLLDNEGTGDPTRNIKICMTSAGDIRNLVQTVNNIPDGHSGKVNILVNNSNAIVLNRMLVILCVLLNSGPAIEESAELATHLMYSVSLPETGGSYVRYCANLIYGEDSCDREMSFQVAIKTRGRGRLYSAQPASSIRRVTDMFSSDYSLAKATASMKNAVQDPFYVDDREKLVSTLKPGHRVALHRFWQTGILAPFSTDLKAFKSPNRLMFTPQGEWMGTNSAVNPLHGWDVAAVQQSGLESGCDPAGDIFGCLFFHIKSELREFAVRVKERDISIHLLQYDSRLLSKGISIGVLPEFSDASFDRVDIGDMSDRLSVTECLTDWAALLNRNNEKACIIMHSKKWHEETPMSIARDNPRALKVLTERCRRVSSVKPTLRPLFSGSQTRFSSRLLASLDAFVDHERAFLEYLDNQGAQSTCCKLGISLRQIHCVHPKRTGIPIHLVSQKLPNLSKEEFYEQFILGGADLTIRFAEFEAIASN
;
A
#
# COMPACT_ATOMS: atom_id res chain seq x y z
N MET A 1 29.46 0.82 -21.49
CA MET A 1 30.01 2.11 -21.00
C MET A 1 30.95 1.81 -19.85
N ILE A 2 32.18 2.33 -19.90
CA ILE A 2 33.28 1.96 -19.00
C ILE A 2 32.92 2.36 -17.57
N HIS A 3 32.65 1.35 -16.73
CA HIS A 3 32.26 1.47 -15.33
C HIS A 3 33.46 1.89 -14.48
N ASP A 4 33.32 3.00 -13.76
CA ASP A 4 34.39 3.57 -12.93
C ASP A 4 34.63 2.72 -11.67
N HIS A 5 35.48 1.71 -11.80
CA HIS A 5 35.91 0.77 -10.76
C HIS A 5 36.47 1.46 -9.49
N ARG A 6 36.86 2.74 -9.59
CA ARG A 6 37.35 3.57 -8.48
C ARG A 6 36.22 4.02 -7.57
N TYR A 7 35.08 4.43 -8.12
CA TYR A 7 33.88 4.77 -7.36
C TYR A 7 33.41 3.58 -6.51
N TYR A 8 33.43 2.38 -7.09
CA TYR A 8 33.02 1.14 -6.40
C TYR A 8 33.96 0.76 -5.25
N ARG A 9 35.28 0.88 -5.40
CA ARG A 9 36.23 0.57 -4.32
C ARG A 9 36.18 1.57 -3.17
N GLU A 10 36.00 2.86 -3.48
CA GLU A 10 35.81 3.87 -2.44
C GLU A 10 34.48 3.67 -1.70
N PHE A 11 33.40 3.32 -2.40
CA PHE A 11 32.11 3.03 -1.78
C PHE A 11 32.18 1.84 -0.80
N ILE A 12 32.82 0.74 -1.22
CA ILE A 12 32.95 -0.51 -0.46
C ILE A 12 33.80 -0.36 0.82
N SER A 13 34.87 0.43 0.78
CA SER A 13 35.73 0.62 1.96
C SER A 13 35.07 1.49 3.05
N ARG A 14 34.04 2.26 2.70
CA ARG A 14 33.42 3.28 3.57
C ARG A 14 32.26 2.79 4.41
N LEU A 15 31.59 1.73 3.96
CA LEU A 15 30.57 1.03 4.75
C LEU A 15 31.18 0.15 5.86
N LYS A 16 32.49 -0.12 5.80
CA LYS A 16 33.25 -0.84 6.84
C LYS A 16 33.62 0.00 8.07
N ARG A 17 33.14 1.24 8.21
CA ARG A 17 33.39 1.98 9.45
C ARG A 17 32.68 1.27 10.61
N PRO A 18 33.34 1.04 11.75
CA PRO A 18 32.69 0.45 12.91
C PRO A 18 31.51 1.35 13.28
N ALA A 19 30.37 0.74 13.61
CA ALA A 19 29.27 1.42 14.27
C ALA A 19 29.87 2.23 15.42
N MET A 20 29.74 3.57 15.37
CA MET A 20 30.07 4.38 16.54
C MET A 20 29.19 3.88 17.68
N ALA A 21 29.80 3.65 18.85
CA ALA A 21 29.07 3.34 20.07
C ALA A 21 28.16 4.53 20.38
N ILE A 22 26.89 4.43 20.00
CA ILE A 22 25.85 5.39 20.35
C ILE A 22 25.55 5.17 21.83
N GLY A 23 25.72 6.22 22.63
CA GLY A 23 25.63 6.16 24.08
C GLY A 23 24.34 5.49 24.57
N ASP A 24 24.51 4.49 25.41
CA ASP A 24 23.43 3.85 26.15
C ASP A 24 22.83 4.83 27.15
N ALA A 25 21.76 5.53 26.77
CA ALA A 25 20.83 6.07 27.74
C ALA A 25 20.07 4.89 28.38
N THR A 26 20.60 4.42 29.50
CA THR A 26 19.98 3.46 30.42
C THR A 26 18.92 4.19 31.24
N ALA A 27 17.66 4.12 30.81
CA ALA A 27 16.53 4.34 31.70
C ALA A 27 16.07 2.98 32.20
N ASN A 28 16.19 2.78 33.51
CA ASN A 28 15.82 1.56 34.21
C ASN A 28 14.36 1.18 33.94
N SER A 29 14.12 -0.14 33.93
CA SER A 29 12.81 -0.74 33.83
C SER A 29 11.91 -0.30 34.98
N GLU A 30 11.04 0.67 34.72
CA GLU A 30 9.87 0.93 35.55
C GLU A 30 8.62 0.47 34.78
N GLN A 31 7.73 -0.20 35.50
CA GLN A 31 6.44 -0.69 35.00
C GLN A 31 5.74 0.42 34.20
N SER A 32 5.49 0.15 32.91
CA SER A 32 5.07 1.16 31.95
C SER A 32 3.70 1.76 32.33
N LEU A 33 3.72 3.06 32.67
CA LEU A 33 2.54 3.91 32.80
C LEU A 33 1.93 4.27 31.42
N GLU A 34 2.40 3.65 30.32
CA GLU A 34 1.97 3.95 28.94
C GLU A 34 0.46 3.79 28.74
N SER A 35 -0.20 2.89 29.49
CA SER A 35 -1.66 2.71 29.42
C SER A 35 -2.46 3.81 30.13
N TYR A 36 -1.81 4.64 30.95
CA TYR A 36 -2.46 5.67 31.78
C TYR A 36 -2.21 7.10 31.29
N MET A 37 -1.28 7.30 30.35
CA MET A 37 -0.98 8.60 29.74
C MET A 37 -1.54 8.65 28.31
N SER A 38 -2.65 9.38 28.11
CA SER A 38 -3.11 9.71 26.75
C SER A 38 -2.33 10.91 26.25
N TYR A 39 -1.74 10.78 25.06
CA TYR A 39 -1.07 11.88 24.36
C TYR A 39 -2.09 12.80 23.65
N GLY A 40 -3.35 12.39 23.56
CA GLY A 40 -4.42 13.17 22.94
C GLY A 40 -4.22 13.34 21.44
N ILE A 41 -3.59 12.36 20.79
CA ILE A 41 -3.24 12.40 19.35
C ILE A 41 -4.27 11.71 18.44
N GLY A 42 -5.35 11.19 19.01
CA GLY A 42 -6.46 10.60 18.26
C GLY A 42 -7.33 11.64 17.54
N ALA A 43 -8.14 11.16 16.60
CA ALA A 43 -9.05 11.94 15.76
C ALA A 43 -10.45 12.13 16.38
N GLY A 44 -10.74 11.45 17.48
CA GLY A 44 -11.99 11.60 18.22
C GLY A 44 -12.05 12.88 19.06
N PRO A 45 -13.19 13.12 19.75
CA PRO A 45 -13.34 14.25 20.66
C PRO A 45 -12.22 14.28 21.71
N ASP A 46 -11.75 15.48 22.02
CA ASP A 46 -10.72 15.72 23.05
C ASP A 46 -9.42 14.92 22.83
N GLY A 47 -9.11 14.56 21.58
CA GLY A 47 -7.89 13.82 21.22
C GLY A 47 -7.96 12.31 21.48
N ARG A 48 -9.14 11.77 21.80
CA ARG A 48 -9.34 10.33 22.00
C ARG A 48 -9.29 9.57 20.68
N THR A 49 -8.95 8.29 20.75
CA THR A 49 -9.00 7.42 19.58
C THR A 49 -10.44 7.04 19.22
N VAL A 50 -10.69 6.88 17.93
CA VAL A 50 -11.98 6.42 17.39
C VAL A 50 -12.00 4.90 17.40
N VAL A 51 -12.73 4.32 18.36
CA VAL A 51 -12.83 2.86 18.53
C VAL A 51 -14.06 2.24 17.86
N GLN A 52 -15.09 3.04 17.61
CA GLN A 52 -16.34 2.61 16.98
C GLN A 52 -16.99 3.80 16.25
N LEU A 53 -17.95 3.52 15.38
CA LEU A 53 -18.70 4.55 14.66
C LEU A 53 -19.59 5.37 15.61
N HIS A 54 -19.26 6.64 15.76
CA HIS A 54 -20.10 7.60 16.47
C HIS A 54 -21.36 7.96 15.69
N CYS A 55 -22.40 8.37 16.41
CA CYS A 55 -23.62 8.91 15.84
C CYS A 55 -23.33 10.07 14.89
N GLY A 56 -23.97 10.09 13.72
CA GLY A 56 -23.81 11.16 12.74
C GLY A 56 -24.14 12.57 13.23
N ASN A 57 -24.93 12.72 14.29
CA ASN A 57 -25.19 14.00 14.93
C ASN A 57 -24.03 14.49 15.81
N MET A 58 -22.90 13.77 15.87
CA MET A 58 -21.63 14.28 16.40
C MET A 58 -21.19 15.55 15.64
N ASN A 59 -21.42 15.59 14.33
CA ASN A 59 -21.18 16.76 13.47
C ASN A 59 -22.34 17.76 13.46
N GLY A 60 -23.35 17.56 14.32
CA GLY A 60 -24.57 18.35 14.40
C GLY A 60 -24.40 19.69 15.13
N LEU A 61 -25.53 20.32 15.46
CA LEU A 61 -25.54 21.52 16.32
C LEU A 61 -25.33 21.17 17.81
N HIS A 62 -25.70 19.95 18.18
CA HIS A 62 -25.48 19.37 19.51
C HIS A 62 -24.74 18.05 19.34
N ASN A 63 -23.45 18.04 19.69
CA ASN A 63 -22.56 16.90 19.50
C ASN A 63 -23.07 15.70 20.32
N CYS A 64 -23.47 14.64 19.62
CA CYS A 64 -23.89 13.38 20.24
C CYS A 64 -22.76 12.37 20.17
N MET A 65 -22.23 11.93 21.31
CA MET A 65 -21.13 10.97 21.42
C MET A 65 -21.58 9.50 21.49
N ASN A 66 -22.88 9.23 21.42
CA ASN A 66 -23.41 7.86 21.45
C ASN A 66 -23.02 7.11 20.16
N SER A 67 -22.91 5.77 20.23
CA SER A 67 -22.69 4.92 19.07
C SER A 67 -23.82 5.03 18.03
N GLY A 68 -23.46 5.00 16.75
CA GLY A 68 -24.43 4.97 15.66
C GLY A 68 -24.94 3.55 15.42
N VAL A 69 -26.25 3.32 15.60
CA VAL A 69 -26.84 1.97 15.43
C VAL A 69 -27.86 1.90 14.29
N LEU A 70 -28.47 3.02 13.91
CA LEU A 70 -29.47 3.12 12.85
C LEU A 70 -28.85 3.68 11.57
N SER A 71 -28.61 2.84 10.56
CA SER A 71 -28.17 3.29 9.23
C SER A 71 -29.20 4.20 8.57
N CYS A 72 -28.73 5.22 7.87
CA CYS A 72 -29.57 5.97 6.93
C CYS A 72 -30.04 5.04 5.81
N SER A 73 -31.34 4.79 5.73
CA SER A 73 -31.93 3.80 4.80
C SER A 73 -31.75 4.15 3.32
N GLN A 74 -31.43 5.40 2.99
CA GLN A 74 -31.27 5.86 1.61
C GLN A 74 -29.84 5.72 1.09
N CYS A 75 -28.83 6.00 1.93
CA CYS A 75 -27.44 6.07 1.46
C CYS A 75 -26.46 5.14 2.17
N SER A 76 -26.81 4.60 3.34
CA SER A 76 -25.91 3.81 4.19
C SER A 76 -24.58 4.50 4.57
N LEU A 77 -24.42 5.80 4.27
CA LEU A 77 -23.18 6.53 4.54
C LEU A 77 -22.98 6.83 6.03
N ILE A 78 -24.05 6.88 6.82
CA ILE A 78 -23.99 7.34 8.21
C ILE A 78 -24.99 6.59 9.08
N LYS A 79 -24.64 6.39 10.36
CA LYS A 79 -25.53 5.82 11.37
C LYS A 79 -25.87 6.81 12.48
N TYR A 80 -27.04 6.65 13.09
CA TYR A 80 -27.53 7.48 14.19
C TYR A 80 -27.84 6.63 15.43
N CYS A 81 -27.69 7.19 16.63
CA CYS A 81 -28.14 6.52 17.85
C CYS A 81 -29.67 6.52 17.98
N SER A 82 -30.37 7.44 17.30
CA SER A 82 -31.83 7.58 17.34
C SER A 82 -32.37 8.38 16.16
N GLY A 83 -33.65 8.19 15.82
CA GLY A 83 -34.33 9.00 14.82
C GLY A 83 -34.40 10.50 15.17
N ARG A 84 -34.31 10.88 16.45
CA ARG A 84 -34.20 12.29 16.87
C ARG A 84 -32.87 12.90 16.40
N CYS A 85 -31.76 12.18 16.55
CA CYS A 85 -30.45 12.62 16.07
C CYS A 85 -30.41 12.72 14.55
N GLN A 86 -31.04 11.78 13.84
CA GLN A 86 -31.18 11.86 12.39
C GLN A 86 -31.90 13.13 11.95
N ARG A 87 -33.08 13.44 12.53
CA ARG A 87 -33.84 14.66 12.20
C ARG A 87 -33.06 15.95 12.47
N ARG A 88 -32.27 15.99 13.54
CA ARG A 88 -31.42 17.15 13.88
C ARG A 88 -30.25 17.34 12.92
N HIS A 89 -29.67 16.25 12.42
CA HIS A 89 -28.54 16.29 11.49
C HIS A 89 -28.97 16.40 10.01
N TRP A 90 -30.25 16.15 9.71
CA TRP A 90 -30.77 16.02 8.35
C TRP A 90 -30.41 17.18 7.42
N SER A 91 -30.48 18.44 7.88
CA SER A 91 -30.16 19.61 7.05
C SER A 91 -28.73 19.59 6.50
N LYS A 92 -27.76 19.03 7.25
CA LYS A 92 -26.38 18.85 6.81
C LYS A 92 -26.25 17.58 5.95
N HIS A 93 -26.78 16.46 6.42
CA HIS A 93 -26.63 15.16 5.75
C HIS A 93 -27.33 15.08 4.38
N ARG A 94 -28.43 15.82 4.20
CA ARG A 94 -29.23 15.79 2.98
C ARG A 94 -28.40 16.07 1.72
N ILE A 95 -27.40 16.93 1.81
CA ILE A 95 -26.50 17.29 0.70
C ILE A 95 -25.78 16.05 0.16
N ASP A 96 -25.26 15.21 1.05
CA ASP A 96 -24.58 13.97 0.68
C ASP A 96 -25.58 12.87 0.29
N CYS A 97 -26.69 12.79 1.02
CA CYS A 97 -27.71 11.74 0.83
C CYS A 97 -28.46 11.88 -0.51
N GLU A 98 -28.65 13.11 -0.98
CA GLU A 98 -29.28 13.44 -2.27
C GLU A 98 -28.26 13.79 -3.37
N HIS A 99 -26.97 13.52 -3.14
CA HIS A 99 -25.91 13.82 -4.11
C HIS A 99 -26.16 13.06 -5.44
N PRO A 100 -25.90 13.64 -6.63
CA PRO A 100 -26.11 12.98 -7.92
C PRO A 100 -25.46 11.59 -8.06
N TYR A 101 -24.31 11.38 -7.40
CA TYR A 101 -23.63 10.09 -7.38
C TYR A 101 -24.39 8.96 -6.67
N MET A 102 -25.38 9.29 -5.81
CA MET A 102 -26.30 8.33 -5.22
C MET A 102 -27.28 7.74 -6.24
N ALA A 103 -27.45 8.35 -7.41
CA ALA A 103 -28.33 7.79 -8.44
C ALA A 103 -27.74 6.50 -9.02
N GLU A 104 -28.51 5.41 -9.00
CA GLU A 104 -28.12 4.15 -9.63
C GLU A 104 -27.74 4.33 -11.11
N ARG A 105 -28.48 5.21 -11.79
CA ARG A 105 -28.32 5.53 -13.21
C ARG A 105 -27.40 6.72 -13.48
N TRP A 106 -26.56 7.18 -12.52
CA TRP A 106 -25.61 8.27 -12.78
C TRP A 106 -24.61 7.95 -13.90
N GLU A 107 -24.43 8.86 -14.85
CA GLU A 107 -23.50 8.73 -15.99
C GLU A 107 -22.41 9.78 -15.95
N PRO A 108 -21.17 9.39 -16.31
CA PRO A 108 -20.13 10.34 -16.68
C PRO A 108 -20.59 11.32 -17.75
N GLU A 109 -20.05 12.52 -17.68
CA GLU A 109 -20.40 13.64 -18.52
C GLU A 109 -20.15 13.37 -20.01
N TRP A 110 -19.08 12.65 -20.36
CA TRP A 110 -18.85 12.34 -21.78
C TRP A 110 -19.93 11.45 -22.40
N MET A 111 -20.56 10.61 -21.60
CA MET A 111 -21.66 9.77 -22.07
C MET A 111 -22.93 10.58 -22.27
N THR A 112 -23.28 11.46 -21.31
CA THR A 112 -24.47 12.31 -21.44
C THR A 112 -24.35 13.32 -22.59
N GLN A 113 -23.12 13.79 -22.85
CA GLN A 113 -22.79 14.72 -23.94
C GLN A 113 -22.49 14.02 -25.28
N ASN A 114 -22.45 12.69 -25.34
CA ASN A 114 -22.02 11.92 -26.51
C ASN A 114 -20.65 12.35 -27.08
N ARG A 115 -19.69 12.73 -26.22
CA ARG A 115 -18.31 13.04 -26.62
C ARG A 115 -17.38 11.85 -26.39
N GLN A 116 -16.25 11.83 -27.10
CA GLN A 116 -15.18 10.88 -26.80
C GLN A 116 -14.48 11.29 -25.50
N PRO A 117 -14.16 10.34 -24.60
CA PRO A 117 -13.45 10.66 -23.38
C PRO A 117 -11.97 10.91 -23.66
N LEU A 118 -11.44 11.95 -23.02
CA LEU A 118 -10.02 12.31 -22.97
C LEU A 118 -9.38 11.60 -21.77
N LEU A 119 -9.20 10.28 -21.90
CA LEU A 119 -8.53 9.50 -20.87
C LEU A 119 -7.02 9.69 -20.95
N SER A 120 -6.38 9.82 -19.80
CA SER A 120 -4.93 9.92 -19.74
C SER A 120 -4.30 8.62 -20.23
N ASN A 121 -3.51 8.71 -21.30
CA ASN A 121 -2.64 7.61 -21.67
C ASN A 121 -1.47 7.55 -20.68
N LEU A 122 -1.43 6.50 -19.86
CA LEU A 122 -0.33 6.23 -18.92
C LEU A 122 1.06 6.19 -19.59
N ARG A 123 1.13 6.04 -20.93
CA ARG A 123 2.37 6.07 -21.72
C ARG A 123 2.92 7.48 -21.99
N PHE A 124 2.11 8.53 -21.84
CA PHE A 124 2.46 9.91 -22.23
C PHE A 124 2.37 10.92 -21.09
N LEU A 125 2.10 10.47 -19.85
CA LEU A 125 2.30 11.34 -18.70
C LEU A 125 3.80 11.65 -18.61
N PRO A 126 4.23 12.93 -18.55
CA PRO A 126 5.62 13.24 -18.31
C PRO A 126 6.06 12.51 -17.04
N SER A 127 7.29 11.99 -17.04
CA SER A 127 7.92 11.39 -15.87
C SER A 127 7.81 12.39 -14.73
N SER A 128 6.77 12.26 -13.91
CA SER A 128 6.54 13.24 -12.87
C SER A 128 7.67 13.05 -11.87
N LEU A 129 8.29 14.15 -11.46
CA LEU A 129 9.14 14.19 -10.26
C LEU A 129 8.31 13.91 -8.97
N SER A 130 7.06 13.48 -9.10
CA SER A 130 6.16 13.18 -7.99
C SER A 130 6.56 11.87 -7.34
N THR A 131 6.75 11.92 -6.04
CA THR A 131 6.76 10.72 -5.21
C THR A 131 5.35 10.19 -5.24
N GLU A 132 5.02 9.23 -6.11
CA GLU A 132 3.64 8.76 -6.35
C GLU A 132 2.97 8.20 -5.07
N VAL A 133 2.52 9.11 -4.20
CA VAL A 133 1.77 8.79 -2.99
C VAL A 133 0.46 8.15 -3.43
N TYR A 134 0.16 6.97 -2.88
CA TYR A 134 -0.97 6.12 -3.24
C TYR A 134 -0.82 5.30 -4.54
N LYS A 135 0.40 5.06 -5.03
CA LYS A 135 0.64 4.07 -6.10
C LYS A 135 0.53 2.62 -5.60
N ASN A 136 -0.55 2.31 -4.89
CA ASN A 136 -0.87 0.97 -4.39
C ASN A 136 -1.59 0.13 -5.46
N VAL A 137 -1.46 0.50 -6.73
CA VAL A 137 -2.31 -0.05 -7.80
C VAL A 137 -1.83 -1.43 -8.20
N GLY A 138 -2.77 -2.36 -8.29
CA GLY A 138 -2.63 -3.65 -8.96
C GLY A 138 -2.34 -4.84 -8.05
N VAL A 139 -1.73 -4.64 -6.87
CA VAL A 139 -1.33 -5.73 -5.97
C VAL A 139 -1.78 -5.44 -4.53
N PRO A 140 -2.74 -6.24 -4.00
CA PRO A 140 -3.04 -6.27 -2.58
C PRO A 140 -1.80 -6.60 -1.75
N ALA A 141 -1.77 -6.11 -0.51
CA ALA A 141 -0.72 -6.49 0.42
C ALA A 141 -0.72 -8.01 0.66
N TYR A 142 0.47 -8.61 0.77
CA TYR A 142 0.61 -10.04 1.03
C TYR A 142 1.70 -10.31 2.05
N ASP A 143 1.61 -11.46 2.71
CA ASP A 143 2.67 -11.97 3.55
C ASP A 143 3.80 -12.54 2.68
N CYS A 144 4.93 -11.84 2.60
CA CYS A 144 6.14 -12.30 1.91
C CYS A 144 6.79 -13.53 2.55
N LEU A 145 6.49 -13.83 3.81
CA LEU A 145 7.01 -15.00 4.52
C LEU A 145 6.13 -16.22 4.22
N ASN A 146 4.82 -16.12 4.44
CA ASN A 146 3.83 -17.18 4.35
C ASN A 146 4.32 -18.50 4.99
N LEU A 147 4.80 -18.39 6.24
CA LEU A 147 5.61 -19.43 6.89
C LEU A 147 4.90 -20.78 6.95
N LEU A 148 3.60 -20.78 7.25
CA LEU A 148 2.82 -22.00 7.41
C LEU A 148 2.66 -22.77 6.09
N ASP A 149 2.40 -22.10 4.98
CA ASP A 149 2.21 -22.77 3.69
C ASP A 149 3.55 -23.12 3.02
N ASN A 150 4.61 -22.37 3.31
CA ASN A 150 5.91 -22.54 2.66
C ASN A 150 6.87 -23.48 3.43
N GLU A 151 6.96 -23.37 4.76
CA GLU A 151 7.79 -24.23 5.62
C GLU A 151 6.99 -25.15 6.55
N GLY A 152 5.69 -24.93 6.74
CA GLY A 152 4.89 -25.68 7.71
C GLY A 152 5.15 -25.26 9.16
N THR A 153 4.92 -26.17 10.10
CA THR A 153 5.17 -25.98 11.54
C THR A 153 6.63 -26.21 11.92
N GLY A 154 7.57 -25.71 11.12
CA GLY A 154 9.01 -25.90 11.31
C GLY A 154 9.54 -25.35 12.65
N ASP A 155 10.86 -25.36 12.82
CA ASP A 155 11.50 -24.91 14.06
C ASP A 155 11.05 -23.48 14.48
N PRO A 156 10.34 -23.33 15.61
CA PRO A 156 9.83 -22.05 16.06
C PRO A 156 10.93 -21.11 16.56
N THR A 157 12.15 -21.60 16.79
CA THR A 157 13.28 -20.82 17.32
C THR A 157 14.20 -20.30 16.22
N ARG A 158 14.00 -20.73 14.96
CA ARG A 158 14.82 -20.34 13.82
C ARG A 158 14.80 -18.83 13.60
N ASN A 159 15.97 -18.20 13.47
CA ASN A 159 16.03 -16.80 13.06
C ASN A 159 15.65 -16.65 11.58
N ILE A 160 14.87 -15.62 11.26
CA ILE A 160 14.36 -15.37 9.91
C ILE A 160 14.91 -14.05 9.38
N LYS A 161 15.40 -14.06 8.13
CA LYS A 161 15.83 -12.85 7.43
C LYS A 161 15.00 -12.62 6.17
N ILE A 162 14.43 -11.42 6.05
CA ILE A 162 13.56 -11.02 4.94
C ILE A 162 14.15 -9.78 4.28
N CYS A 163 14.14 -9.74 2.95
CA CYS A 163 14.50 -8.54 2.18
C CYS A 163 13.36 -8.10 1.26
N MET A 164 12.94 -6.85 1.39
CA MET A 164 12.02 -6.17 0.47
C MET A 164 12.83 -5.11 -0.29
N THR A 165 13.24 -5.43 -1.51
CA THR A 165 14.30 -4.69 -2.22
C THR A 165 13.84 -3.37 -2.83
N SER A 166 12.52 -3.20 -3.02
CA SER A 166 11.90 -2.04 -3.69
C SER A 166 10.52 -1.73 -3.07
N ALA A 167 10.45 -1.66 -1.74
CA ALA A 167 9.20 -1.46 -1.00
C ALA A 167 8.62 -0.05 -1.21
N GLY A 168 7.42 0.06 -1.79
CA GLY A 168 6.74 1.34 -2.04
C GLY A 168 6.01 1.93 -0.83
N ASP A 169 5.70 1.09 0.15
CA ASP A 169 5.03 1.42 1.41
C ASP A 169 5.26 0.28 2.43
N ILE A 170 4.60 0.36 3.60
CA ILE A 170 4.76 -0.61 4.69
C ILE A 170 3.72 -1.75 4.67
N ARG A 171 2.83 -1.86 3.68
CA ARG A 171 1.71 -2.82 3.74
C ARG A 171 2.18 -4.27 3.74
N ASN A 172 3.13 -4.64 2.87
CA ASN A 172 3.70 -6.00 2.87
C ASN A 172 4.46 -6.28 4.18
N LEU A 173 5.17 -5.29 4.73
CA LEU A 173 5.84 -5.40 6.03
C LEU A 173 4.82 -5.68 7.16
N VAL A 174 3.72 -4.93 7.18
CA VAL A 174 2.64 -5.09 8.15
C VAL A 174 2.00 -6.46 8.02
N GLN A 175 1.60 -6.85 6.81
CA GLN A 175 1.00 -8.17 6.54
C GLN A 175 1.94 -9.30 6.94
N THR A 176 3.24 -9.22 6.61
CA THR A 176 4.19 -10.25 6.98
C THR A 176 4.34 -10.39 8.49
N VAL A 177 4.49 -9.29 9.22
CA VAL A 177 4.66 -9.36 10.67
C VAL A 177 3.38 -9.83 11.39
N ASN A 178 2.21 -9.40 10.92
CA ASN A 178 0.92 -9.83 11.47
C ASN A 178 0.68 -11.33 11.29
N ASN A 179 1.21 -11.93 10.21
CA ASN A 179 1.03 -13.36 9.90
C ASN A 179 2.14 -14.27 10.42
N ILE A 180 3.16 -13.75 11.13
CA ILE A 180 4.13 -14.61 11.83
C ILE A 180 3.38 -15.47 12.87
N PRO A 181 3.54 -16.81 12.90
CA PRO A 181 2.83 -17.65 13.87
C PRO A 181 3.14 -17.27 15.33
N ASP A 182 2.15 -17.40 16.23
CA ASP A 182 2.31 -17.07 17.65
C ASP A 182 3.36 -17.93 18.38
N GLY A 183 3.60 -19.15 17.91
CA GLY A 183 4.64 -20.02 18.45
C GLY A 183 6.07 -19.62 18.07
N HIS A 184 6.26 -18.68 17.13
CA HIS A 184 7.58 -18.30 16.67
C HIS A 184 8.31 -17.40 17.70
N SER A 185 9.48 -17.84 18.15
CA SER A 185 10.31 -17.16 19.15
C SER A 185 11.66 -16.69 18.63
N GLY A 186 12.02 -17.09 17.40
CA GLY A 186 13.24 -16.64 16.73
C GLY A 186 13.28 -15.14 16.45
N LYS A 187 14.49 -14.61 16.24
CA LYS A 187 14.70 -13.22 15.83
C LYS A 187 14.32 -13.05 14.36
N VAL A 188 13.60 -11.97 14.05
CA VAL A 188 13.22 -11.62 12.69
C VAL A 188 13.90 -10.32 12.28
N ASN A 189 14.79 -10.41 11.30
CA ASN A 189 15.48 -9.24 10.72
C ASN A 189 14.89 -8.94 9.35
N ILE A 190 14.32 -7.75 9.19
CA ILE A 190 13.66 -7.33 7.95
C ILE A 190 14.41 -6.16 7.35
N LEU A 191 14.91 -6.33 6.13
CA LEU A 191 15.54 -5.30 5.33
C LEU A 191 14.51 -4.71 4.36
N VAL A 192 14.24 -3.42 4.47
CA VAL A 192 13.35 -2.66 3.60
C VAL A 192 14.17 -1.63 2.84
N ASN A 193 14.22 -1.72 1.51
CA ASN A 193 14.96 -0.79 0.66
C ASN A 193 14.03 -0.04 -0.31
N ASN A 194 14.31 1.25 -0.51
CA ASN A 194 13.75 2.02 -1.62
C ASN A 194 14.75 3.09 -2.05
N SER A 195 15.02 3.21 -3.35
CA SER A 195 15.94 4.21 -3.89
C SER A 195 15.37 5.64 -3.86
N ASN A 196 14.07 5.83 -3.63
CA ASN A 196 13.46 7.14 -3.44
C ASN A 196 13.51 7.55 -1.96
N ALA A 197 14.32 8.56 -1.65
CA ALA A 197 14.49 9.08 -0.30
C ALA A 197 13.18 9.55 0.34
N ILE A 198 12.27 10.15 -0.42
CA ILE A 198 10.99 10.61 0.13
C ILE A 198 10.13 9.40 0.52
N VAL A 199 10.05 8.37 -0.33
CA VAL A 199 9.30 7.14 -0.01
C VAL A 199 9.84 6.46 1.24
N LEU A 200 11.17 6.23 1.30
CA LEU A 200 11.80 5.57 2.43
C LEU A 200 11.57 6.34 3.74
N ASN A 201 11.78 7.66 3.73
CA ASN A 201 11.66 8.46 4.94
C ASN A 201 10.20 8.60 5.40
N ARG A 202 9.22 8.56 4.49
CA ARG A 202 7.81 8.42 4.86
C ARG A 202 7.57 7.14 5.66
N MET A 203 8.08 6.00 5.18
CA MET A 203 7.98 4.72 5.91
C MET A 203 8.70 4.81 7.27
N LEU A 204 9.89 5.41 7.31
CA LEU A 204 10.68 5.58 8.54
C LEU A 204 9.92 6.38 9.60
N VAL A 205 9.31 7.52 9.23
CA VAL A 205 8.54 8.35 10.17
C VAL A 205 7.25 7.64 10.62
N ILE A 206 6.55 6.96 9.71
CA ILE A 206 5.36 6.17 10.08
C ILE A 206 5.72 5.08 11.07
N LEU A 207 6.80 4.32 10.81
CA LEU A 207 7.28 3.28 11.72
C LEU A 207 7.78 3.86 13.04
N CYS A 208 8.44 5.02 13.03
CA CYS A 208 8.84 5.71 14.26
C CYS A 208 7.61 6.10 15.11
N VAL A 209 6.59 6.70 14.50
CA VAL A 209 5.33 7.04 15.21
C VAL A 209 4.63 5.79 15.77
N LEU A 210 4.63 4.71 14.99
CA LEU A 210 3.93 3.47 15.34
C LEU A 210 4.67 2.67 16.42
N LEU A 211 6.00 2.64 16.39
CA LEU A 211 6.83 1.75 17.21
C LEU A 211 7.51 2.44 18.38
N ASN A 212 7.48 3.77 18.49
CA ASN A 212 8.03 4.46 19.67
C ASN A 212 7.19 4.16 20.92
N SER A 213 7.83 4.11 22.09
CA SER A 213 7.23 3.78 23.38
C SER A 213 6.47 4.94 24.05
N GLY A 214 6.38 6.12 23.41
CA GLY A 214 5.66 7.26 23.98
C GLY A 214 4.13 7.03 24.04
N PRO A 215 3.38 7.24 22.95
CA PRO A 215 1.93 7.06 22.94
C PRO A 215 1.48 5.60 23.05
N ALA A 216 0.24 5.42 23.52
CA ALA A 216 -0.43 4.13 23.52
C ALA A 216 -0.52 3.55 22.09
N ILE A 217 -0.50 2.22 21.96
CA ILE A 217 -0.55 1.54 20.65
C ILE A 217 -1.75 2.00 19.82
N GLU A 218 -2.91 2.18 20.46
CA GLU A 218 -4.13 2.67 19.80
C GLU A 218 -3.98 4.07 19.20
N GLU A 219 -3.35 4.98 19.96
CA GLU A 219 -3.10 6.36 19.54
C GLU A 219 -2.09 6.40 18.40
N SER A 220 -1.01 5.63 18.51
CA SER A 220 0.01 5.46 17.48
C SER A 220 -0.56 4.86 16.18
N ALA A 221 -1.40 3.83 16.28
CA ALA A 221 -2.00 3.17 15.11
C ALA A 221 -2.95 4.10 14.36
N GLU A 222 -3.78 4.85 15.08
CA GLU A 222 -4.70 5.82 14.46
C GLU A 222 -3.95 6.98 13.80
N LEU A 223 -2.92 7.54 14.45
CA LEU A 223 -2.08 8.57 13.84
C LEU A 223 -1.35 8.04 12.61
N ALA A 224 -0.83 6.80 12.65
CA ALA A 224 -0.18 6.16 11.52
C ALA A 224 -1.14 5.97 10.33
N THR A 225 -2.41 5.61 10.57
CA THR A 225 -3.47 5.58 9.53
C THR A 225 -3.61 6.94 8.84
N HIS A 226 -3.66 8.04 9.60
CA HIS A 226 -3.72 9.38 9.03
C HIS A 226 -2.42 9.78 8.33
N LEU A 227 -1.25 9.37 8.83
CA LEU A 227 0.03 9.61 8.16
C LEU A 227 0.12 8.93 6.80
N MET A 228 -0.49 7.76 6.66
CA MET A 228 -0.53 7.02 5.40
C MET A 228 -1.53 7.61 4.40
N TYR A 229 -2.70 8.09 4.84
CA TYR A 229 -3.83 8.37 3.94
C TYR A 229 -4.49 9.74 4.05
N SER A 230 -4.07 10.60 4.98
CA SER A 230 -4.70 11.91 5.20
C SER A 230 -3.76 13.07 4.89
N VAL A 231 -4.31 14.12 4.28
CA VAL A 231 -3.58 15.36 3.92
C VAL A 231 -3.31 16.27 5.11
N SER A 232 -4.05 16.07 6.20
CA SER A 232 -3.90 16.80 7.45
C SER A 232 -4.04 15.85 8.62
N LEU A 233 -3.62 16.32 9.79
CA LEU A 233 -3.54 15.61 11.05
C LEU A 233 -4.19 16.48 12.14
N PRO A 234 -4.68 15.86 13.23
CA PRO A 234 -4.91 16.56 14.48
C PRO A 234 -3.66 17.36 14.89
N GLU A 235 -3.83 18.52 15.52
CA GLU A 235 -2.72 19.43 15.87
C GLU A 235 -1.70 18.79 16.82
N THR A 236 -2.18 18.00 17.79
CA THR A 236 -1.36 17.18 18.68
C THR A 236 -0.61 16.10 17.91
N GLY A 237 -1.28 15.42 16.97
CA GLY A 237 -0.65 14.44 16.07
C GLY A 237 0.45 15.05 15.20
N GLY A 238 0.22 16.23 14.61
CA GLY A 238 1.24 16.97 13.87
C GLY A 238 2.45 17.35 14.74
N SER A 239 2.23 17.75 15.99
CA SER A 239 3.31 18.03 16.94
C SER A 239 4.12 16.78 17.29
N TYR A 240 3.45 15.63 17.48
CA TYR A 240 4.13 14.37 17.75
C TYR A 240 4.96 13.88 16.56
N VAL A 241 4.47 14.08 15.32
CA VAL A 241 5.23 13.77 14.10
C VAL A 241 6.50 14.61 14.02
N ARG A 242 6.44 15.89 14.41
CA ARG A 242 7.64 16.75 14.50
C ARG A 242 8.63 16.23 15.54
N TYR A 243 8.15 15.76 16.69
CA TYR A 243 8.99 15.08 17.67
C TYR A 243 9.68 13.84 17.09
N CYS A 244 8.94 12.96 16.40
CA CYS A 244 9.52 11.80 15.72
C CYS A 244 10.53 12.19 14.63
N ALA A 245 10.27 13.24 13.85
CA ALA A 245 11.23 13.75 12.88
C ALA A 245 12.52 14.24 13.56
N ASN A 246 12.42 14.97 14.67
CA ASN A 246 13.59 15.40 15.44
C ASN A 246 14.32 14.21 16.07
N LEU A 247 13.63 13.15 16.49
CA LEU A 247 14.26 11.93 16.98
C LEU A 247 15.08 11.22 15.89
N ILE A 248 14.65 11.34 14.63
CA ILE A 248 15.33 10.74 13.47
C ILE A 248 16.49 11.62 12.99
N TYR A 249 16.27 12.93 12.81
CA TYR A 249 17.17 13.85 12.09
C TYR A 249 17.76 14.97 12.95
N GLY A 250 17.43 15.05 14.25
CA GLY A 250 17.74 16.20 15.10
C GLY A 250 19.16 16.24 15.65
N GLU A 251 19.94 15.17 15.52
CA GLU A 251 21.39 15.23 15.75
C GLU A 251 22.04 15.93 14.55
N ASP A 252 22.91 16.91 14.81
CA ASP A 252 23.63 17.65 13.76
C ASP A 252 24.36 16.67 12.85
N SER A 253 23.77 16.34 11.70
CA SER A 253 24.49 15.69 10.63
C SER A 253 25.58 16.66 10.21
N CYS A 254 26.82 16.41 10.65
CA CYS A 254 27.94 17.23 10.25
C CYS A 254 27.96 17.26 8.72
N ASP A 255 27.97 18.44 8.11
CA ASP A 255 28.01 18.65 6.63
C ASP A 255 29.18 17.91 5.94
N ARG A 256 30.10 17.33 6.72
CA ARG A 256 31.24 16.51 6.29
C ARG A 256 30.92 15.02 6.17
N GLU A 257 29.80 14.54 6.69
CA GLU A 257 29.41 13.14 6.62
C GLU A 257 28.73 12.80 5.29
N MET A 258 29.20 11.73 4.64
CA MET A 258 28.66 11.29 3.35
C MET A 258 27.44 10.37 3.50
N SER A 259 27.17 9.87 4.70
CA SER A 259 26.07 8.94 5.00
C SER A 259 25.41 9.30 6.32
N PHE A 260 24.10 9.29 6.34
CA PHE A 260 23.25 9.36 7.52
C PHE A 260 22.96 7.95 8.05
N GLN A 261 23.08 7.74 9.36
CA GLN A 261 22.72 6.49 10.02
C GLN A 261 22.01 6.79 11.35
N VAL A 262 20.95 6.05 11.65
CA VAL A 262 20.21 6.19 12.91
C VAL A 262 19.69 4.84 13.38
N ALA A 263 19.65 4.64 14.70
CA ALA A 263 19.14 3.43 15.33
C ALA A 263 18.17 3.78 16.47
N ILE A 264 16.88 3.67 16.21
CA ILE A 264 15.79 4.08 17.10
C ILE A 264 15.32 2.87 17.91
N LYS A 265 15.17 3.05 19.22
CA LYS A 265 14.56 2.04 20.09
C LYS A 265 13.07 1.88 19.73
N THR A 266 12.60 0.64 19.68
CA THR A 266 11.17 0.36 19.52
C THR A 266 10.54 0.06 20.88
N ARG A 267 9.22 -0.03 20.92
CA ARG A 267 8.44 -0.53 22.07
C ARG A 267 8.67 -2.02 22.34
N GLY A 268 9.39 -2.73 21.47
CA GLY A 268 9.76 -4.14 21.61
C GLY A 268 11.26 -4.34 21.86
N ARG A 269 11.72 -5.61 21.74
CA ARG A 269 13.14 -5.96 21.94
C ARG A 269 14.03 -5.53 20.78
N GLY A 270 13.49 -5.54 19.57
CA GLY A 270 14.23 -5.15 18.37
C GLY A 270 14.33 -3.65 18.17
N ARG A 271 14.95 -3.25 17.06
CA ARG A 271 15.27 -1.85 16.76
C ARG A 271 14.89 -1.45 15.34
N LEU A 272 14.68 -0.16 15.15
CA LEU A 272 14.45 0.46 13.86
C LEU A 272 15.73 1.16 13.40
N TYR A 273 16.34 0.67 12.34
CA TYR A 273 17.57 1.21 11.78
C TYR A 273 17.28 1.94 10.47
N SER A 274 18.02 3.01 10.19
CA SER A 274 18.08 3.56 8.84
C SER A 274 19.50 3.93 8.44
N ALA A 275 19.87 3.67 7.19
CA ALA A 275 21.10 4.18 6.59
C ALA A 275 20.85 4.70 5.18
N GLN A 276 21.34 5.91 4.91
CA GLN A 276 21.05 6.68 3.70
C GLN A 276 22.26 7.56 3.34
N PRO A 277 22.43 8.00 2.08
CA PRO A 277 23.31 9.12 1.74
C PRO A 277 22.88 10.40 2.49
N ALA A 278 23.84 11.16 3.01
CA ALA A 278 23.54 12.39 3.75
C ALA A 278 22.84 13.46 2.87
N SER A 279 23.15 13.50 1.58
CA SER A 279 22.47 14.39 0.63
C SER A 279 20.98 14.07 0.47
N SER A 280 20.58 12.81 0.68
CA SER A 280 19.20 12.35 0.51
C SER A 280 18.27 12.82 1.63
N ILE A 281 18.79 13.04 2.84
CA ILE A 281 17.98 13.46 3.99
C ILE A 281 17.68 14.96 4.00
N ARG A 282 18.45 15.78 3.27
CA ARG A 282 18.30 17.24 3.28
C ARG A 282 16.90 17.67 2.85
N ARG A 283 16.43 17.20 1.69
CA ARG A 283 15.09 17.53 1.18
C ARG A 283 13.99 17.08 2.14
N VAL A 284 14.17 15.94 2.80
CA VAL A 284 13.22 15.39 3.77
C VAL A 284 13.18 16.25 5.03
N THR A 285 14.34 16.69 5.51
CA THR A 285 14.46 17.60 6.65
C THR A 285 13.78 18.94 6.33
N ASP A 286 13.98 19.48 5.13
CA ASP A 286 13.29 20.69 4.65
C ASP A 286 11.76 20.51 4.63
N MET A 287 11.26 19.32 4.31
CA MET A 287 9.81 19.03 4.36
C MET A 287 9.27 19.14 5.79
N PHE A 288 9.98 18.60 6.78
CA PHE A 288 9.54 18.65 8.19
C PHE A 288 9.68 20.03 8.83
N SER A 289 10.70 20.79 8.42
CA SER A 289 10.95 22.16 8.89
C SER A 289 10.07 23.21 8.21
N SER A 290 9.33 22.84 7.16
CA SER A 290 8.46 23.76 6.44
C SER A 290 7.34 24.36 7.29
N ASP A 291 6.94 25.59 6.94
CA ASP A 291 5.99 26.43 7.68
C ASP A 291 4.71 26.75 6.89
N TYR A 292 4.53 26.18 5.69
CA TYR A 292 3.33 26.45 4.88
C TYR A 292 2.04 26.08 5.62
N SER A 293 1.00 26.89 5.40
CA SER A 293 -0.31 26.72 6.04
C SER A 293 -1.07 25.52 5.49
N LEU A 294 -2.03 25.01 6.29
CA LEU A 294 -2.96 23.99 5.84
C LEU A 294 -3.75 24.45 4.60
N ALA A 295 -4.16 25.73 4.55
CA ALA A 295 -4.91 26.27 3.41
C ALA A 295 -4.13 26.15 2.09
N LYS A 296 -2.82 26.43 2.11
CA LYS A 296 -1.95 26.27 0.93
C LYS A 296 -1.87 24.80 0.49
N ALA A 297 -1.61 23.90 1.44
CA ALA A 297 -1.50 22.47 1.18
C ALA A 297 -2.81 21.88 0.63
N THR A 298 -3.94 22.16 1.27
CA THR A 298 -5.26 21.70 0.81
C THR A 298 -5.61 22.27 -0.57
N ALA A 299 -5.28 23.54 -0.84
CA ALA A 299 -5.47 24.12 -2.17
C ALA A 299 -4.62 23.40 -3.22
N SER A 300 -3.35 23.11 -2.92
CA SER A 300 -2.47 22.37 -3.84
C SER A 300 -3.01 20.97 -4.13
N MET A 301 -3.44 20.22 -3.10
CA MET A 301 -4.04 18.89 -3.30
C MET A 301 -5.32 18.97 -4.12
N LYS A 302 -6.23 19.90 -3.81
CA LYS A 302 -7.49 20.06 -4.56
C LYS A 302 -7.24 20.42 -6.01
N ASN A 303 -6.31 21.34 -6.29
CA ASN A 303 -5.96 21.72 -7.65
C ASN A 303 -5.43 20.53 -8.44
N ALA A 304 -4.60 19.67 -7.82
CA ALA A 304 -4.12 18.46 -8.46
C ALA A 304 -5.23 17.43 -8.66
N VAL A 305 -5.92 17.02 -7.59
CA VAL A 305 -6.93 15.95 -7.60
C VAL A 305 -8.16 16.31 -8.44
N GLN A 306 -8.57 17.57 -8.43
CA GLN A 306 -9.75 18.07 -9.15
C GLN A 306 -9.41 18.75 -10.48
N ASP A 307 -8.17 18.61 -10.97
CA ASP A 307 -7.74 19.18 -12.24
C ASP A 307 -8.73 18.76 -13.37
N PRO A 308 -9.33 19.71 -14.11
CA PRO A 308 -10.25 19.42 -15.21
C PRO A 308 -9.67 18.48 -16.27
N PHE A 309 -8.35 18.46 -16.46
CA PHE A 309 -7.70 17.58 -17.43
C PHE A 309 -7.96 16.09 -17.15
N TYR A 310 -8.14 15.72 -15.88
CA TYR A 310 -8.37 14.34 -15.46
C TYR A 310 -9.83 14.03 -15.09
N VAL A 311 -10.78 14.88 -15.49
CA VAL A 311 -12.21 14.64 -15.19
C VAL A 311 -12.67 13.29 -15.74
N ASP A 312 -12.20 12.92 -16.93
CA ASP A 312 -12.61 11.67 -17.57
C ASP A 312 -12.03 10.44 -16.86
N ASP A 313 -10.81 10.52 -16.36
CA ASP A 313 -10.21 9.46 -15.56
C ASP A 313 -10.95 9.26 -14.23
N ARG A 314 -11.29 10.37 -13.54
CA ARG A 314 -12.03 10.33 -12.27
C ARG A 314 -13.42 9.75 -12.45
N GLU A 315 -14.18 10.27 -13.38
CA GLU A 315 -15.54 9.79 -13.62
C GLU A 315 -15.54 8.36 -14.16
N LYS A 316 -14.48 7.90 -14.84
CA LYS A 316 -14.36 6.53 -15.31
C LYS A 316 -14.26 5.60 -14.10
N LEU A 317 -13.44 5.95 -13.12
CA LEU A 317 -13.37 5.26 -11.85
C LEU A 317 -14.72 5.30 -11.12
N VAL A 318 -15.32 6.48 -10.90
CA VAL A 318 -16.62 6.62 -10.21
C VAL A 318 -17.72 5.83 -10.91
N SER A 319 -17.68 5.75 -12.24
CA SER A 319 -18.68 5.02 -13.04
C SER A 319 -18.68 3.53 -12.78
N THR A 320 -17.61 2.92 -12.25
CA THR A 320 -17.56 1.49 -11.93
C THR A 320 -18.09 1.17 -10.53
N LEU A 321 -18.19 2.17 -9.65
CA LEU A 321 -18.55 1.99 -8.24
C LEU A 321 -20.07 1.90 -7.99
N LYS A 322 -20.43 1.32 -6.85
CA LYS A 322 -21.80 1.37 -6.26
C LYS A 322 -22.11 2.79 -5.76
N PRO A 323 -23.39 3.21 -5.71
CA PRO A 323 -23.76 4.60 -5.41
C PRO A 323 -23.17 5.16 -4.10
N GLY A 324 -23.29 4.45 -2.98
CA GLY A 324 -22.71 4.87 -1.70
C GLY A 324 -21.19 5.05 -1.76
N HIS A 325 -20.49 4.11 -2.40
CA HIS A 325 -19.03 4.15 -2.55
C HIS A 325 -18.57 5.35 -3.41
N ARG A 326 -19.37 5.76 -4.41
CA ARG A 326 -19.08 6.96 -5.21
C ARG A 326 -19.07 8.22 -4.36
N VAL A 327 -20.07 8.38 -3.49
CA VAL A 327 -20.16 9.55 -2.60
C VAL A 327 -19.05 9.50 -1.57
N ALA A 328 -18.77 8.32 -1.01
CA ALA A 328 -17.68 8.16 -0.04
C ALA A 328 -16.31 8.50 -0.66
N LEU A 329 -16.03 8.06 -1.89
CA LEU A 329 -14.80 8.41 -2.62
C LEU A 329 -14.75 9.90 -2.98
N HIS A 330 -15.89 10.46 -3.41
CA HIS A 330 -15.98 11.89 -3.72
C HIS A 330 -15.67 12.75 -2.49
N ARG A 331 -16.20 12.39 -1.33
CA ARG A 331 -15.86 13.06 -0.06
C ARG A 331 -14.38 12.95 0.27
N PHE A 332 -13.77 11.79 0.04
CA PHE A 332 -12.31 11.65 0.24
C PHE A 332 -11.55 12.62 -0.66
N TRP A 333 -11.92 12.80 -1.94
CA TRP A 333 -11.29 13.81 -2.80
C TRP A 333 -11.54 15.26 -2.36
N GLN A 334 -12.70 15.56 -1.76
CA GLN A 334 -13.00 16.90 -1.27
C GLN A 334 -12.24 17.25 0.02
N THR A 335 -12.08 16.28 0.91
CA THR A 335 -11.53 16.48 2.26
C THR A 335 -10.05 16.12 2.36
N GLY A 336 -9.60 15.12 1.59
CA GLY A 336 -8.28 14.52 1.68
C GLY A 336 -8.04 13.73 2.96
N ILE A 337 -9.08 13.41 3.74
CA ILE A 337 -8.94 12.73 5.04
C ILE A 337 -9.61 11.36 4.98
N LEU A 338 -8.87 10.32 5.37
CA LEU A 338 -9.42 8.99 5.56
C LEU A 338 -9.99 8.88 6.97
N ALA A 339 -11.33 8.88 7.08
CA ALA A 339 -12.04 8.73 8.35
C ALA A 339 -13.49 8.25 8.09
N PRO A 340 -14.17 7.69 9.10
CA PRO A 340 -15.59 7.39 9.01
C PRO A 340 -16.43 8.60 8.61
N PHE A 341 -17.52 8.38 7.88
CA PHE A 341 -18.34 9.47 7.35
C PHE A 341 -18.93 10.36 8.46
N SER A 342 -19.16 9.85 9.67
CA SER A 342 -19.68 10.67 10.78
C SER A 342 -18.63 11.54 11.49
N THR A 343 -17.35 11.42 11.16
CA THR A 343 -16.23 12.06 11.89
C THR A 343 -16.22 13.60 11.75
N ASP A 344 -15.97 14.32 12.85
CA ASP A 344 -15.75 15.78 12.83
C ASP A 344 -14.31 16.06 12.41
N LEU A 345 -14.14 16.79 11.30
CA LEU A 345 -12.82 17.08 10.73
C LEU A 345 -12.21 18.39 11.25
N LYS A 346 -12.88 19.13 12.17
CA LYS A 346 -12.37 20.41 12.69
C LYS A 346 -11.04 20.33 13.43
N ALA A 347 -10.72 19.18 14.01
CA ALA A 347 -9.45 18.96 14.72
C ALA A 347 -8.24 18.90 13.77
N PHE A 348 -8.47 18.60 12.48
CA PHE A 348 -7.43 18.37 11.48
C PHE A 348 -6.83 19.70 10.96
N LYS A 349 -6.05 20.36 11.81
CA LYS A 349 -5.49 21.70 11.56
C LYS A 349 -4.04 21.71 11.11
N SER A 350 -3.31 20.60 11.29
CA SER A 350 -1.92 20.49 10.87
C SER A 350 -1.81 19.83 9.50
N PRO A 351 -1.10 20.39 8.52
CA PRO A 351 -0.80 19.68 7.27
C PRO A 351 0.06 18.45 7.56
N ASN A 352 -0.21 17.35 6.86
CA ASN A 352 0.63 16.16 6.91
C ASN A 352 1.86 16.39 6.02
N ARG A 353 2.99 16.77 6.63
CA ARG A 353 4.24 17.09 5.92
C ARG A 353 4.79 15.93 5.09
N LEU A 354 4.36 14.69 5.33
CA LEU A 354 4.72 13.55 4.49
C LEU A 354 4.10 13.63 3.08
N MET A 355 2.99 14.35 2.91
CA MET A 355 2.19 14.37 1.67
C MET A 355 2.54 15.49 0.68
N PHE A 356 3.41 16.42 1.08
CA PHE A 356 3.70 17.61 0.29
C PHE A 356 5.21 17.89 0.22
N THR A 357 5.63 18.62 -0.82
CA THR A 357 6.99 19.14 -0.95
C THR A 357 7.30 20.15 0.17
N PRO A 358 8.58 20.55 0.39
CA PRO A 358 8.90 21.65 1.31
C PRO A 358 8.14 22.94 1.02
N GLN A 359 7.74 23.15 -0.24
CA GLN A 359 6.97 24.31 -0.69
C GLN A 359 5.46 24.15 -0.48
N GLY A 360 4.98 23.00 0.01
CA GLY A 360 3.56 22.73 0.22
C GLY A 360 2.82 22.29 -1.05
N GLU A 361 3.54 21.75 -2.04
CA GLU A 361 2.96 21.22 -3.26
C GLU A 361 2.59 19.75 -3.09
N TRP A 362 1.43 19.34 -3.61
CA TRP A 362 0.95 17.97 -3.56
C TRP A 362 1.93 16.99 -4.23
N MET A 363 2.29 15.93 -3.53
CA MET A 363 3.17 14.89 -4.09
C MET A 363 2.41 13.65 -4.57
N GLY A 364 1.14 13.48 -4.24
CA GLY A 364 0.38 12.28 -4.62
C GLY A 364 -0.10 12.30 -6.08
N THR A 365 -0.83 11.25 -6.47
CA THR A 365 -1.39 11.15 -7.82
C THR A 365 -2.36 12.30 -8.11
N ASN A 366 -2.32 12.82 -9.34
CA ASN A 366 -3.16 13.93 -9.80
C ASN A 366 -4.60 13.49 -10.14
N SER A 367 -4.88 12.19 -10.25
CA SER A 367 -6.21 11.72 -10.63
C SER A 367 -6.54 10.34 -10.08
N ALA A 368 -7.84 10.09 -9.94
CA ALA A 368 -8.41 8.78 -9.63
C ALA A 368 -7.81 8.07 -8.39
N VAL A 369 -7.31 8.83 -7.40
CA VAL A 369 -6.77 8.27 -6.15
C VAL A 369 -7.87 7.51 -5.43
N ASN A 370 -7.62 6.24 -5.12
CA ASN A 370 -8.53 5.44 -4.30
C ASN A 370 -7.72 4.73 -3.20
N PRO A 371 -7.83 5.16 -1.94
CA PRO A 371 -7.14 4.54 -0.80
C PRO A 371 -7.42 3.05 -0.61
N LEU A 372 -8.56 2.54 -1.11
CA LEU A 372 -8.89 1.11 -1.07
C LEU A 372 -8.00 0.27 -1.98
N HIS A 373 -7.32 0.89 -2.95
CA HIS A 373 -6.42 0.16 -3.83
C HIS A 373 -5.28 -0.48 -3.04
N GLY A 374 -5.10 -1.78 -3.26
CA GLY A 374 -4.06 -2.56 -2.61
C GLY A 374 -4.41 -3.10 -1.22
N TRP A 375 -5.69 -3.08 -0.84
CA TRP A 375 -6.20 -3.76 0.36
C TRP A 375 -7.15 -4.90 -0.01
N ASP A 376 -7.23 -5.90 0.88
CA ASP A 376 -8.31 -6.89 0.82
C ASP A 376 -9.62 -6.23 1.26
N VAL A 377 -10.46 -5.92 0.27
CA VAL A 377 -11.72 -5.22 0.51
C VAL A 377 -12.69 -6.07 1.33
N ALA A 378 -12.65 -7.40 1.24
CA ALA A 378 -13.52 -8.25 2.06
C ALA A 378 -13.17 -8.10 3.54
N ALA A 379 -11.88 -8.16 3.87
CA ALA A 379 -11.39 -7.89 5.22
C ALA A 379 -11.70 -6.47 5.68
N VAL A 380 -11.59 -5.47 4.79
CA VAL A 380 -11.96 -4.08 5.08
C VAL A 380 -13.43 -3.96 5.50
N GLN A 381 -14.34 -4.57 4.73
CA GLN A 381 -15.77 -4.54 5.06
C GLN A 381 -16.04 -5.20 6.42
N GLN A 382 -15.36 -6.31 6.72
CA GLN A 382 -15.50 -7.03 7.98
C GLN A 382 -15.06 -6.17 9.19
N SER A 383 -13.86 -5.58 9.15
CA SER A 383 -13.39 -4.67 10.22
C SER A 383 -14.34 -3.47 10.40
N GLY A 384 -14.92 -2.98 9.30
CA GLY A 384 -15.92 -1.92 9.32
C GLY A 384 -17.21 -2.33 10.03
N LEU A 385 -17.75 -3.51 9.73
CA LEU A 385 -18.95 -4.05 10.38
C LEU A 385 -18.77 -4.19 11.89
N GLU A 386 -17.63 -4.74 12.32
CA GLU A 386 -17.26 -4.90 13.72
C GLU A 386 -17.19 -3.55 14.46
N SER A 387 -16.74 -2.50 13.75
CA SER A 387 -16.66 -1.14 14.27
C SER A 387 -17.96 -0.34 14.12
N GLY A 388 -19.03 -0.96 13.60
CA GLY A 388 -20.35 -0.35 13.45
C GLY A 388 -20.56 0.45 12.17
N CYS A 389 -19.66 0.41 11.17
CA CYS A 389 -19.90 0.97 9.84
C CYS A 389 -20.94 0.18 9.04
N ASP A 390 -21.41 0.76 7.94
CA ASP A 390 -22.24 0.07 6.94
C ASP A 390 -21.46 0.04 5.62
N PRO A 391 -20.89 -1.11 5.23
CA PRO A 391 -20.04 -1.21 4.06
C PRO A 391 -20.70 -0.82 2.74
N ALA A 392 -22.04 -0.84 2.65
CA ALA A 392 -22.75 -0.43 1.44
C ALA A 392 -22.63 1.07 1.14
N GLY A 393 -22.31 1.88 2.16
CA GLY A 393 -22.10 3.32 2.06
C GLY A 393 -20.72 3.75 2.56
N ASP A 394 -20.46 3.62 3.86
CA ASP A 394 -19.26 4.14 4.53
C ASP A 394 -18.03 3.22 4.38
N ILE A 395 -17.69 2.89 3.14
CA ILE A 395 -16.56 2.00 2.82
C ILE A 395 -15.20 2.58 3.24
N PHE A 396 -15.06 3.90 3.28
CA PHE A 396 -13.83 4.56 3.76
C PHE A 396 -13.75 4.63 5.29
N GLY A 397 -14.89 4.65 5.99
CA GLY A 397 -14.92 4.36 7.42
C GLY A 397 -14.48 2.92 7.72
N CYS A 398 -14.95 1.96 6.92
CA CYS A 398 -14.49 0.57 7.02
C CYS A 398 -12.97 0.47 6.82
N LEU A 399 -12.44 1.16 5.79
CA LEU A 399 -11.00 1.19 5.52
C LEU A 399 -10.19 1.82 6.67
N PHE A 400 -10.68 2.92 7.25
CA PHE A 400 -10.05 3.55 8.41
C PHE A 400 -9.88 2.56 9.57
N PHE A 401 -10.95 1.85 9.93
CA PHE A 401 -10.91 0.87 11.03
C PHE A 401 -10.03 -0.33 10.70
N HIS A 402 -10.09 -0.83 9.46
CA HIS A 402 -9.24 -1.92 9.00
C HIS A 402 -7.75 -1.57 9.13
N ILE A 403 -7.30 -0.46 8.54
CA ILE A 403 -5.89 -0.05 8.58
C ILE A 403 -5.45 0.18 10.03
N LYS A 404 -6.28 0.86 10.84
CA LYS A 404 -5.97 1.07 12.26
C LYS A 404 -5.77 -0.27 12.98
N SER A 405 -6.64 -1.27 12.72
CA SER A 405 -6.52 -2.60 13.31
C SER A 405 -5.24 -3.31 12.87
N GLU A 406 -4.92 -3.29 11.58
CA GLU A 406 -3.69 -3.90 11.04
C GLU A 406 -2.42 -3.28 11.62
N LEU A 407 -2.38 -1.94 11.76
CA LEU A 407 -1.24 -1.22 12.34
C LEU A 407 -1.14 -1.42 13.86
N ARG A 408 -2.27 -1.52 14.55
CA ARG A 408 -2.33 -1.87 15.96
C ARG A 408 -1.75 -3.26 16.19
N GLU A 409 -2.20 -4.25 15.44
CA GLU A 409 -1.70 -5.62 15.53
C GLU A 409 -0.19 -5.65 15.25
N PHE A 410 0.26 -4.98 14.19
CA PHE A 410 1.69 -4.87 13.87
C PHE A 410 2.52 -4.33 15.05
N ALA A 411 2.06 -3.27 15.70
CA ALA A 411 2.75 -2.70 16.85
C ALA A 411 2.75 -3.64 18.07
N VAL A 412 1.67 -4.41 18.29
CA VAL A 412 1.61 -5.46 19.33
C VAL A 412 2.62 -6.56 19.02
N ARG A 413 2.64 -7.06 17.78
CA ARG A 413 3.57 -8.11 17.32
C ARG A 413 5.03 -7.70 17.50
N VAL A 414 5.38 -6.46 17.12
CA VAL A 414 6.73 -5.91 17.32
C VAL A 414 7.06 -5.75 18.80
N LYS A 415 6.10 -5.37 19.65
CA LYS A 415 6.31 -5.27 21.10
C LYS A 415 6.66 -6.63 21.73
N GLU A 416 5.98 -7.68 21.31
CA GLU A 416 6.10 -9.02 21.91
C GLU A 416 7.29 -9.83 21.39
N ARG A 417 7.69 -9.61 20.14
CA ARG A 417 8.71 -10.39 19.43
C ARG A 417 10.03 -9.62 19.25
N ASP A 418 11.09 -10.34 18.89
CA ASP A 418 12.38 -9.74 18.55
C ASP A 418 12.43 -9.44 17.06
N ILE A 419 11.84 -8.31 16.68
CA ILE A 419 11.76 -7.86 15.28
C ILE A 419 12.61 -6.61 15.09
N SER A 420 13.65 -6.72 14.26
CA SER A 420 14.49 -5.59 13.86
C SER A 420 14.24 -5.23 12.40
N ILE A 421 14.04 -3.94 12.13
CA ILE A 421 13.66 -3.42 10.81
C ILE A 421 14.75 -2.45 10.34
N HIS A 422 15.32 -2.70 9.17
CA HIS A 422 16.39 -1.91 8.58
C HIS A 422 15.89 -1.20 7.33
N LEU A 423 15.81 0.13 7.34
CA LEU A 423 15.37 0.95 6.22
C LEU A 423 16.54 1.60 5.48
N LEU A 424 16.79 1.15 4.25
CA LEU A 424 17.92 1.60 3.45
C LEU A 424 17.51 2.37 2.20
N GLN A 425 18.27 3.42 1.86
CA GLN A 425 18.08 4.20 0.64
C GLN A 425 19.23 3.98 -0.34
N TYR A 426 19.22 2.86 -1.07
CA TYR A 426 20.23 2.59 -2.09
C TYR A 426 19.63 2.00 -3.37
N ASP A 427 20.35 2.13 -4.49
CA ASP A 427 20.08 1.35 -5.70
C ASP A 427 20.20 -0.14 -5.34
N SER A 428 19.17 -0.91 -5.67
CA SER A 428 19.07 -2.31 -5.25
C SER A 428 20.24 -3.17 -5.76
N ARG A 429 20.85 -2.84 -6.90
CA ARG A 429 22.01 -3.55 -7.46
C ARG A 429 23.30 -3.21 -6.72
N LEU A 430 23.41 -1.99 -6.18
CA LEU A 430 24.53 -1.61 -5.31
C LEU A 430 24.36 -2.24 -3.93
N LEU A 431 23.13 -2.27 -3.43
CA LEU A 431 22.81 -2.86 -2.14
C LEU A 431 23.12 -4.36 -2.12
N SER A 432 22.71 -5.11 -3.14
CA SER A 432 23.00 -6.55 -3.22
C SER A 432 24.50 -6.82 -3.16
N LYS A 433 25.29 -6.12 -3.97
CA LYS A 433 26.76 -6.21 -3.98
C LYS A 433 27.38 -5.84 -2.64
N GLY A 434 26.86 -4.80 -1.98
CA GLY A 434 27.28 -4.40 -0.65
C GLY A 434 27.03 -5.50 0.40
N ILE A 435 25.84 -6.09 0.40
CA ILE A 435 25.50 -7.20 1.30
C ILE A 435 26.44 -8.38 1.06
N SER A 436 26.68 -8.76 -0.21
CA SER A 436 27.55 -9.90 -0.56
C SER A 436 28.98 -9.79 -0.04
N ILE A 437 29.48 -8.58 0.20
CA ILE A 437 30.84 -8.33 0.73
C ILE A 437 30.85 -7.96 2.22
N GLY A 438 29.71 -8.08 2.91
CA GLY A 438 29.60 -7.89 4.36
C GLY A 438 29.52 -6.43 4.83
N VAL A 439 29.01 -5.53 3.99
CA VAL A 439 28.76 -4.12 4.37
C VAL A 439 27.76 -3.99 5.52
N LEU A 440 26.77 -4.87 5.55
CA LEU A 440 25.72 -4.88 6.57
C LEU A 440 25.88 -6.15 7.40
N PRO A 441 26.55 -6.09 8.57
CA PRO A 441 26.87 -7.28 9.35
C PRO A 441 25.66 -8.12 9.74
N GLU A 442 24.51 -7.50 10.04
CA GLU A 442 23.27 -8.24 10.38
C GLU A 442 22.79 -9.13 9.21
N PHE A 443 23.12 -8.74 7.98
CA PHE A 443 22.80 -9.45 6.75
C PHE A 443 24.05 -10.05 6.09
N SER A 444 25.16 -10.16 6.82
CA SER A 444 26.32 -10.90 6.34
C SER A 444 25.97 -12.37 6.09
N ASP A 445 26.81 -13.04 5.33
CA ASP A 445 26.67 -14.46 5.00
C ASP A 445 25.47 -14.78 4.11
N ALA A 446 24.88 -13.78 3.43
CA ALA A 446 24.00 -14.01 2.29
C ALA A 446 22.84 -14.99 2.59
N SER A 447 22.06 -14.67 3.64
CA SER A 447 21.18 -15.63 4.34
C SER A 447 19.70 -15.22 4.39
N PHE A 448 19.14 -14.65 3.32
CA PHE A 448 17.71 -14.31 3.29
C PHE A 448 16.83 -15.54 3.05
N ASP A 449 15.88 -15.79 3.95
CA ASP A 449 14.82 -16.78 3.73
C ASP A 449 13.82 -16.32 2.67
N ARG A 450 13.65 -15.00 2.53
CA ARG A 450 12.78 -14.39 1.52
C ARG A 450 13.40 -13.13 0.93
N VAL A 451 13.33 -13.01 -0.39
CA VAL A 451 13.65 -11.78 -1.10
C VAL A 451 12.48 -11.39 -1.98
N ASP A 452 11.74 -10.35 -1.61
CA ASP A 452 10.73 -9.74 -2.45
C ASP A 452 11.38 -8.66 -3.33
N ILE A 453 11.43 -8.93 -4.64
CA ILE A 453 11.93 -7.97 -5.63
C ILE A 453 10.82 -7.09 -6.22
N GLY A 454 9.55 -7.35 -5.89
CA GLY A 454 8.42 -6.59 -6.38
C GLY A 454 8.38 -6.52 -7.92
N ASP A 455 8.18 -5.31 -8.44
CA ASP A 455 8.15 -5.01 -9.89
C ASP A 455 9.50 -4.58 -10.48
N MET A 456 10.61 -4.82 -9.77
CA MET A 456 11.94 -4.37 -10.21
C MET A 456 12.34 -4.95 -11.57
N SER A 457 11.88 -6.16 -11.91
CA SER A 457 12.12 -6.80 -13.20
C SER A 457 11.52 -6.03 -14.38
N ASP A 458 10.47 -5.23 -14.17
CA ASP A 458 9.85 -4.40 -15.23
C ASP A 458 10.69 -3.18 -15.63
N ARG A 459 11.66 -2.80 -14.78
CA ARG A 459 12.56 -1.65 -15.01
C ARG A 459 13.98 -2.07 -15.37
N LEU A 460 14.39 -3.24 -14.92
CA LEU A 460 15.69 -3.85 -15.19
C LEU A 460 15.48 -4.99 -16.20
N SER A 461 15.81 -6.21 -15.81
CA SER A 461 15.41 -7.46 -16.47
C SER A 461 15.29 -8.56 -15.42
N VAL A 462 14.64 -9.67 -15.76
CA VAL A 462 14.55 -10.85 -14.86
C VAL A 462 15.95 -11.37 -14.56
N THR A 463 16.82 -11.49 -15.58
CA THR A 463 18.18 -12.02 -15.43
C THR A 463 19.05 -11.17 -14.49
N GLU A 464 19.00 -9.85 -14.62
CA GLU A 464 19.75 -8.96 -13.71
C GLU A 464 19.29 -9.10 -12.26
N CYS A 465 17.97 -9.11 -12.03
CA CYS A 465 17.42 -9.25 -10.68
C CYS A 465 17.82 -10.58 -10.03
N LEU A 466 17.73 -11.69 -10.78
CA LEU A 466 18.14 -13.00 -10.28
C LEU A 466 19.64 -13.05 -9.99
N THR A 467 20.47 -12.49 -10.86
CA THR A 467 21.93 -12.48 -10.68
C THR A 467 22.35 -11.74 -9.41
N ASP A 468 21.70 -10.61 -9.13
CA ASP A 468 22.03 -9.79 -7.96
C ASP A 468 21.55 -10.41 -6.64
N TRP A 469 20.40 -11.08 -6.63
CA TRP A 469 19.73 -11.46 -5.38
C TRP A 469 19.73 -12.97 -5.08
N ALA A 470 19.88 -13.85 -6.06
CA ALA A 470 19.86 -15.30 -5.83
C ALA A 470 21.06 -15.81 -5.02
N ALA A 471 22.19 -15.11 -5.10
CA ALA A 471 23.36 -15.41 -4.29
C ALA A 471 23.13 -15.09 -2.79
N LEU A 472 22.13 -14.26 -2.48
CA LEU A 472 21.80 -13.82 -1.12
C LEU A 472 20.71 -14.66 -0.44
N LEU A 473 20.20 -15.69 -1.12
CA LEU A 473 19.24 -16.63 -0.54
C LEU A 473 19.91 -17.56 0.47
N ASN A 474 19.22 -17.81 1.58
CA ASN A 474 19.62 -18.75 2.60
C ASN A 474 19.66 -20.18 2.05
N ARG A 475 20.85 -20.66 1.71
CA ARG A 475 21.05 -22.01 1.17
C ARG A 475 20.80 -23.13 2.18
N ASN A 476 20.75 -22.82 3.47
CA ASN A 476 20.38 -23.78 4.52
C ASN A 476 18.86 -23.94 4.66
N ASN A 477 18.07 -23.08 4.01
CA ASN A 477 16.63 -23.20 3.95
C ASN A 477 16.23 -23.57 2.52
N GLU A 478 15.89 -24.84 2.30
CA GLU A 478 15.42 -25.35 1.00
C GLU A 478 14.17 -24.63 0.47
N LYS A 479 13.43 -23.96 1.36
CA LYS A 479 12.22 -23.21 1.03
C LYS A 479 12.48 -21.73 0.82
N ALA A 480 13.73 -21.28 0.88
CA ALA A 480 14.10 -19.91 0.60
C ALA A 480 13.83 -19.56 -0.87
N CYS A 481 13.25 -18.38 -1.11
CA CYS A 481 12.84 -17.99 -2.45
C CYS A 481 12.91 -16.48 -2.70
N ILE A 482 13.03 -16.15 -3.99
CA ILE A 482 12.79 -14.82 -4.54
C ILE A 482 11.35 -14.76 -5.04
N ILE A 483 10.63 -13.69 -4.68
CA ILE A 483 9.27 -13.40 -5.15
C ILE A 483 9.36 -12.20 -6.08
N MET A 484 8.77 -12.32 -7.27
CA MET A 484 8.64 -11.20 -8.20
C MET A 484 7.23 -11.09 -8.75
N HIS A 485 6.86 -9.90 -9.19
CA HIS A 485 5.69 -9.70 -10.05
C HIS A 485 6.00 -8.78 -11.22
N SER A 486 5.30 -8.99 -12.33
CA SER A 486 5.39 -8.12 -13.49
C SER A 486 4.04 -7.51 -13.83
N LYS A 487 4.04 -6.20 -14.02
CA LYS A 487 2.92 -5.39 -14.52
C LYS A 487 3.03 -5.14 -16.02
N LYS A 488 4.21 -5.35 -16.60
CA LYS A 488 4.55 -4.98 -17.98
C LYS A 488 4.96 -6.15 -18.88
N TRP A 489 4.95 -7.39 -18.41
CA TRP A 489 5.33 -8.57 -19.20
C TRP A 489 4.64 -8.63 -20.57
N HIS A 490 3.38 -8.18 -20.65
CA HIS A 490 2.60 -8.21 -21.88
C HIS A 490 3.03 -7.16 -22.93
N GLU A 491 3.86 -6.17 -22.58
CA GLU A 491 4.42 -5.20 -23.53
C GLU A 491 5.39 -5.86 -24.51
N GLU A 492 6.09 -6.91 -24.09
CA GLU A 492 7.01 -7.70 -24.91
C GLU A 492 6.33 -8.88 -25.63
N THR A 493 5.11 -9.23 -25.22
CA THR A 493 4.29 -10.26 -25.86
C THR A 493 2.94 -9.68 -26.32
N PRO A 494 2.92 -8.84 -27.39
CA PRO A 494 1.69 -8.22 -27.87
C PRO A 494 0.58 -9.23 -28.19
N MET A 495 -0.68 -8.83 -28.00
CA MET A 495 -1.89 -9.66 -28.18
C MET A 495 -2.11 -10.76 -27.12
N SER A 496 -1.26 -10.85 -26.10
CA SER A 496 -1.38 -11.84 -25.01
C SER A 496 -2.43 -11.48 -23.97
N ILE A 497 -2.80 -10.20 -23.87
CA ILE A 497 -3.91 -9.71 -23.05
C ILE A 497 -5.13 -9.40 -23.91
N ALA A 498 -6.33 -9.52 -23.33
CA ALA A 498 -7.60 -9.34 -24.02
C ALA A 498 -7.77 -7.93 -24.58
N ARG A 499 -7.30 -6.91 -23.84
CA ARG A 499 -7.37 -5.50 -24.26
C ARG A 499 -6.58 -5.22 -25.55
N ASP A 500 -5.46 -5.91 -25.73
CA ASP A 500 -4.58 -5.75 -26.89
C ASP A 500 -4.91 -6.75 -28.01
N ASN A 501 -5.93 -7.59 -27.82
CA ASN A 501 -6.31 -8.63 -28.76
C ASN A 501 -7.65 -8.31 -29.46
N PRO A 502 -7.62 -7.79 -30.70
CA PRO A 502 -8.84 -7.45 -31.44
C PRO A 502 -9.71 -8.68 -31.75
N ARG A 503 -9.17 -9.90 -31.71
CA ARG A 503 -9.94 -11.14 -31.86
C ARG A 503 -10.71 -11.50 -30.59
N ALA A 504 -10.17 -11.22 -29.41
CA ALA A 504 -10.86 -11.47 -28.14
C ALA A 504 -12.19 -10.71 -28.09
N LEU A 505 -12.17 -9.42 -28.44
CA LEU A 505 -13.39 -8.61 -28.52
C LEU A 505 -14.37 -9.16 -29.57
N LYS A 506 -13.90 -9.55 -30.75
CA LYS A 506 -14.76 -10.16 -31.80
C LYS A 506 -15.38 -11.48 -31.36
N VAL A 507 -14.63 -12.36 -30.69
CA VAL A 507 -15.12 -13.66 -30.20
C VAL A 507 -16.14 -13.49 -29.08
N LEU A 508 -15.90 -12.58 -28.13
CA LEU A 508 -16.87 -12.22 -27.10
C LEU A 508 -18.14 -11.64 -27.69
N THR A 509 -17.99 -10.74 -28.68
CA THR A 509 -19.11 -10.14 -29.41
C THR A 509 -19.95 -11.22 -30.10
N GLU A 510 -19.29 -12.16 -30.77
CA GLU A 510 -19.94 -13.25 -31.50
C GLU A 510 -20.60 -14.29 -30.56
N ARG A 511 -19.94 -14.66 -29.47
CA ARG A 511 -20.50 -15.57 -28.46
C ARG A 511 -21.71 -14.95 -27.77
N CYS A 512 -21.64 -13.66 -27.42
CA CYS A 512 -22.79 -12.97 -26.84
C CYS A 512 -23.96 -12.94 -27.84
N ARG A 513 -23.76 -12.66 -29.13
CA ARG A 513 -24.86 -12.69 -30.12
C ARG A 513 -25.60 -14.04 -30.24
N ARG A 514 -24.93 -15.14 -29.92
CA ARG A 514 -25.47 -16.51 -30.03
C ARG A 514 -26.23 -16.99 -28.79
N VAL A 515 -26.15 -16.25 -27.68
CA VAL A 515 -26.88 -16.59 -26.46
C VAL A 515 -28.27 -15.95 -26.53
N SER A 516 -29.32 -16.75 -26.73
CA SER A 516 -30.71 -16.29 -26.87
C SER A 516 -31.27 -15.52 -25.66
N SER A 517 -30.60 -15.61 -24.50
CA SER A 517 -30.93 -14.93 -23.24
C SER A 517 -30.09 -13.70 -22.93
N VAL A 518 -29.38 -13.13 -23.92
CA VAL A 518 -28.63 -11.86 -23.74
C VAL A 518 -29.58 -10.77 -23.31
N LYS A 519 -29.48 -10.39 -22.03
CA LYS A 519 -30.31 -9.36 -21.41
C LYS A 519 -30.31 -8.10 -22.29
N PRO A 520 -31.42 -7.34 -22.36
CA PRO A 520 -31.50 -6.08 -23.09
C PRO A 520 -30.34 -5.10 -22.78
N THR A 521 -29.75 -5.20 -21.59
CA THR A 521 -28.57 -4.45 -21.12
C THR A 521 -27.27 -4.71 -21.90
N LEU A 522 -27.13 -5.83 -22.61
CA LEU A 522 -25.94 -6.16 -23.39
C LEU A 522 -26.08 -5.77 -24.87
N ARG A 523 -27.30 -5.46 -25.34
CA ARG A 523 -27.55 -4.99 -26.72
C ARG A 523 -26.75 -3.74 -27.14
N PRO A 524 -26.51 -2.75 -26.25
CA PRO A 524 -25.71 -1.56 -26.58
C PRO A 524 -24.22 -1.82 -26.81
N LEU A 525 -23.69 -2.99 -26.41
CA LEU A 525 -22.31 -3.40 -26.74
C LEU A 525 -22.11 -3.56 -28.26
N PHE A 526 -23.19 -3.83 -28.99
CA PHE A 526 -23.15 -4.18 -30.41
C PHE A 526 -23.45 -3.01 -31.35
N SER A 527 -23.85 -1.85 -30.81
CA SER A 527 -24.27 -0.68 -31.59
C SER A 527 -23.15 0.37 -31.77
N GLY A 528 -21.91 0.09 -31.38
CA GLY A 528 -20.76 1.00 -31.55
C GLY A 528 -20.76 2.22 -30.63
N SER A 529 -21.78 2.37 -29.77
CA SER A 529 -21.85 3.39 -28.72
C SER A 529 -21.01 2.95 -27.52
N GLN A 530 -20.09 3.82 -27.06
CA GLN A 530 -19.32 3.61 -25.83
C GLN A 530 -20.25 3.74 -24.62
N THR A 531 -20.92 2.64 -24.26
CA THR A 531 -21.82 2.59 -23.10
C THR A 531 -21.07 2.22 -21.82
N ARG A 532 -21.63 2.50 -20.64
CA ARG A 532 -21.09 2.05 -19.33
C ARG A 532 -20.76 0.55 -19.28
N PHE A 533 -21.49 -0.25 -20.05
CA PHE A 533 -21.28 -1.68 -20.15
C PHE A 533 -20.03 -2.05 -20.99
N SER A 534 -19.69 -1.28 -22.02
CA SER A 534 -18.51 -1.57 -22.86
C SER A 534 -17.20 -1.33 -22.10
N SER A 535 -17.09 -0.24 -21.33
CA SER A 535 -15.88 0.07 -20.57
C SER A 535 -15.62 -0.92 -19.42
N ARG A 536 -16.65 -1.29 -18.66
CA ARG A 536 -16.55 -2.28 -17.57
C ARG A 536 -16.24 -3.69 -18.09
N LEU A 537 -16.88 -4.10 -19.19
CA LEU A 537 -16.65 -5.41 -19.80
C LEU A 537 -15.21 -5.50 -20.33
N LEU A 538 -14.76 -4.51 -21.10
CA LEU A 538 -13.38 -4.44 -21.62
C LEU A 538 -12.33 -4.49 -20.51
N ALA A 539 -12.57 -3.79 -19.41
CA ALA A 539 -11.65 -3.80 -18.26
C ALA A 539 -11.55 -5.17 -17.58
N SER A 540 -12.58 -6.01 -17.70
CA SER A 540 -12.72 -7.30 -17.02
C SER A 540 -12.37 -8.52 -17.89
N LEU A 541 -12.07 -8.32 -19.18
CA LEU A 541 -11.88 -9.45 -20.12
C LEU A 541 -10.70 -10.34 -19.74
N ASP A 542 -9.64 -9.77 -19.18
CA ASP A 542 -8.46 -10.50 -18.72
C ASP A 542 -8.73 -11.42 -17.51
N ALA A 543 -9.91 -11.34 -16.90
CA ALA A 543 -10.38 -12.35 -15.95
C ALA A 543 -10.66 -13.70 -16.62
N PHE A 544 -10.99 -13.69 -17.91
CA PHE A 544 -11.40 -14.88 -18.68
C PHE A 544 -10.30 -15.40 -19.61
N VAL A 545 -9.12 -14.80 -19.59
CA VAL A 545 -7.99 -15.21 -20.42
C VAL A 545 -6.92 -15.85 -19.55
N ASP A 546 -6.50 -17.05 -19.96
CA ASP A 546 -5.35 -17.72 -19.37
C ASP A 546 -4.08 -17.14 -20.00
N HIS A 547 -3.33 -16.39 -19.19
CA HIS A 547 -2.06 -15.78 -19.60
C HIS A 547 -0.84 -16.61 -19.19
N GLU A 548 -1.01 -17.78 -18.55
CA GLU A 548 0.10 -18.52 -17.97
C GLU A 548 1.16 -18.87 -19.01
N ARG A 549 0.75 -19.43 -20.17
CA ARG A 549 1.68 -19.79 -21.24
C ARG A 549 2.46 -18.58 -21.77
N ALA A 550 1.77 -17.47 -22.03
CA ALA A 550 2.42 -16.26 -22.55
C ALA A 550 3.37 -15.64 -21.53
N PHE A 551 3.03 -15.71 -20.24
CA PHE A 551 3.91 -15.24 -19.16
C PHE A 551 5.16 -16.13 -19.03
N LEU A 552 5.03 -17.46 -19.13
CA LEU A 552 6.17 -18.36 -19.13
C LEU A 552 7.09 -18.15 -20.35
N GLU A 553 6.52 -17.90 -21.53
CA GLU A 553 7.27 -17.52 -22.74
C GLU A 553 8.03 -16.19 -22.52
N TYR A 554 7.43 -15.21 -21.86
CA TYR A 554 8.11 -13.98 -21.45
C TYR A 554 9.30 -14.26 -20.53
N LEU A 555 9.14 -15.11 -19.50
CA LEU A 555 10.24 -15.46 -18.59
C LEU A 555 11.39 -16.16 -19.32
N ASP A 556 11.08 -17.06 -20.24
CA ASP A 556 12.09 -17.75 -21.05
C ASP A 556 12.84 -16.78 -21.98
N ASN A 557 12.12 -15.89 -22.66
CA ASN A 557 12.71 -14.84 -23.50
C ASN A 557 13.61 -13.88 -22.69
N GLN A 558 13.28 -13.64 -21.42
CA GLN A 558 14.10 -12.86 -20.48
C GLN A 558 15.30 -13.66 -19.91
N GLY A 559 15.50 -14.90 -20.35
CA GLY A 559 16.62 -15.76 -19.97
C GLY A 559 16.48 -16.41 -18.60
N ALA A 560 15.29 -16.38 -17.98
CA ALA A 560 15.10 -16.81 -16.59
C ALA A 560 15.55 -18.25 -16.36
N GLN A 561 15.19 -19.19 -17.24
CA GLN A 561 15.56 -20.60 -17.08
C GLN A 561 17.09 -20.80 -17.13
N SER A 562 17.76 -20.18 -18.10
CA SER A 562 19.21 -20.27 -18.26
C SER A 562 19.96 -19.68 -17.05
N THR A 563 19.44 -18.59 -16.49
CA THR A 563 19.98 -17.90 -15.32
C THR A 563 19.73 -18.72 -14.06
N CYS A 564 18.56 -19.32 -13.92
CA CYS A 564 18.22 -20.23 -12.83
C CYS A 564 19.21 -21.40 -12.73
N CYS A 565 19.45 -22.09 -13.86
CA CYS A 565 20.42 -23.19 -13.93
C CYS A 565 21.82 -22.77 -13.50
N LYS A 566 22.29 -21.58 -13.90
CA LYS A 566 23.62 -21.05 -13.53
C LYS A 566 23.74 -20.71 -12.04
N LEU A 567 22.65 -20.28 -11.42
CA LEU A 567 22.61 -19.78 -10.04
C LEU A 567 22.15 -20.84 -9.01
N GLY A 568 21.89 -22.07 -9.46
CA GLY A 568 21.40 -23.15 -8.60
C GLY A 568 20.04 -22.82 -7.97
N ILE A 569 19.15 -22.22 -8.75
CA ILE A 569 17.76 -21.94 -8.36
C ILE A 569 16.82 -22.49 -9.44
N SER A 570 15.54 -22.63 -9.14
CA SER A 570 14.52 -23.07 -10.09
C SER A 570 13.25 -22.23 -10.01
N LEU A 571 12.57 -22.04 -11.13
CA LEU A 571 11.23 -21.45 -11.16
C LEU A 571 10.23 -22.43 -10.54
N ARG A 572 9.55 -22.02 -9.46
CA ARG A 572 8.53 -22.83 -8.81
C ARG A 572 7.34 -23.06 -9.73
N GLN A 573 6.93 -24.32 -9.85
CA GLN A 573 5.71 -24.68 -10.57
C GLN A 573 4.46 -24.45 -9.71
N ILE A 574 4.58 -24.68 -8.40
CA ILE A 574 3.56 -24.49 -7.38
C ILE A 574 4.06 -23.39 -6.46
N HIS A 575 3.27 -22.32 -6.35
CA HIS A 575 3.60 -21.18 -5.51
C HIS A 575 3.22 -21.48 -4.06
N CYS A 576 4.03 -20.97 -3.12
CA CYS A 576 3.78 -21.12 -1.69
C CYS A 576 3.76 -19.80 -0.93
N VAL A 577 4.06 -18.66 -1.57
CA VAL A 577 4.00 -17.33 -0.95
C VAL A 577 2.86 -16.49 -1.52
N HIS A 578 2.74 -16.41 -2.85
CA HIS A 578 1.66 -15.65 -3.48
C HIS A 578 1.12 -16.40 -4.71
N PRO A 579 -0.20 -16.47 -4.95
CA PRO A 579 -0.74 -17.10 -6.15
C PRO A 579 -0.18 -16.47 -7.44
N LYS A 580 -0.13 -17.26 -8.53
CA LYS A 580 0.38 -16.82 -9.85
C LYS A 580 -0.30 -15.55 -10.41
N ARG A 581 -1.54 -15.27 -9.96
CA ARG A 581 -2.32 -14.06 -10.25
C ARG A 581 -3.28 -13.79 -9.10
N THR A 582 -3.79 -12.57 -9.02
CA THR A 582 -4.86 -12.23 -8.08
C THR A 582 -6.18 -12.92 -8.48
N GLY A 583 -6.96 -13.35 -7.48
CA GLY A 583 -8.26 -14.01 -7.66
C GLY A 583 -8.23 -15.53 -7.81
N ILE A 584 -7.08 -16.18 -7.59
CA ILE A 584 -6.99 -17.65 -7.50
C ILE A 584 -6.42 -18.06 -6.13
N PRO A 585 -6.87 -19.18 -5.54
CA PRO A 585 -6.27 -19.71 -4.31
C PRO A 585 -4.87 -20.27 -4.54
N ILE A 586 -3.99 -20.11 -3.55
CA ILE A 586 -2.59 -20.56 -3.64
C ILE A 586 -2.44 -22.08 -3.79
N HIS A 587 -3.32 -22.86 -3.14
CA HIS A 587 -3.25 -24.33 -3.13
C HIS A 587 -3.96 -25.01 -4.31
N LEU A 588 -4.72 -24.27 -5.14
CA LEU A 588 -5.49 -24.84 -6.25
C LEU A 588 -4.73 -24.73 -7.57
N VAL A 589 -3.68 -25.55 -7.73
CA VAL A 589 -2.76 -25.54 -8.87
C VAL A 589 -3.47 -25.70 -10.23
N SER A 590 -4.58 -26.43 -10.27
CA SER A 590 -5.37 -26.64 -11.49
C SER A 590 -6.18 -25.41 -11.90
N GLN A 591 -6.43 -24.47 -10.99
CA GLN A 591 -7.23 -23.28 -11.24
C GLN A 591 -6.37 -22.17 -11.84
N LYS A 592 -6.57 -21.92 -13.15
CA LYS A 592 -5.83 -20.88 -13.89
C LYS A 592 -6.56 -19.53 -13.96
N LEU A 593 -7.87 -19.54 -13.75
CA LEU A 593 -8.73 -18.37 -13.88
C LEU A 593 -9.45 -18.09 -12.55
N PRO A 594 -9.74 -16.81 -12.24
CA PRO A 594 -10.57 -16.47 -11.09
C PRO A 594 -11.95 -17.11 -11.18
N ASN A 595 -12.40 -17.70 -10.08
CA ASN A 595 -13.75 -18.23 -9.92
C ASN A 595 -14.42 -17.47 -8.76
N LEU A 596 -14.98 -16.32 -9.09
CA LEU A 596 -15.48 -15.34 -8.12
C LEU A 596 -16.95 -15.03 -8.41
N SER A 597 -17.71 -14.81 -7.35
CA SER A 597 -19.01 -14.16 -7.41
C SER A 597 -18.89 -12.73 -7.94
N LYS A 598 -20.03 -12.14 -8.30
CA LYS A 598 -20.07 -10.75 -8.76
C LYS A 598 -19.61 -9.78 -7.67
N GLU A 599 -19.93 -10.08 -6.42
CA GLU A 599 -19.58 -9.30 -5.24
C GLU A 599 -18.08 -9.37 -4.97
N GLU A 600 -17.49 -10.56 -4.95
CA GLU A 600 -16.04 -10.75 -4.80
C GLU A 600 -15.25 -10.09 -5.95
N PHE A 601 -15.76 -10.20 -7.19
CA PHE A 601 -15.14 -9.51 -8.33
C PHE A 601 -15.17 -7.99 -8.16
N TYR A 602 -16.30 -7.45 -7.69
CA TYR A 602 -16.44 -6.02 -7.42
C TYR A 602 -15.47 -5.58 -6.31
N GLU A 603 -15.34 -6.35 -5.24
CA GLU A 603 -14.46 -6.05 -4.12
C GLU A 603 -12.99 -6.07 -4.53
N GLN A 604 -12.56 -7.14 -5.20
CA GLN A 604 -11.15 -7.36 -5.51
C GLN A 604 -10.64 -6.46 -6.65
N PHE A 605 -11.37 -6.38 -7.76
CA PHE A 605 -10.87 -5.73 -8.98
C PHE A 605 -11.40 -4.32 -9.20
N ILE A 606 -12.63 -4.02 -8.73
CA ILE A 606 -13.24 -2.71 -8.96
C ILE A 606 -12.98 -1.76 -7.79
N LEU A 607 -13.18 -2.22 -6.56
CA LEU A 607 -13.04 -1.42 -5.36
C LEU A 607 -11.59 -1.45 -4.82
N GLY A 608 -10.97 -2.64 -4.78
CA GLY A 608 -9.60 -2.88 -4.33
C GLY A 608 -8.52 -2.69 -5.40
N GLY A 609 -8.92 -2.44 -6.65
CA GLY A 609 -8.01 -2.06 -7.74
C GLY A 609 -6.92 -3.08 -8.07
N ALA A 610 -7.14 -4.36 -7.79
CA ALA A 610 -6.25 -5.42 -8.27
C ALA A 610 -6.22 -5.44 -9.80
N ASP A 611 -5.06 -5.77 -10.38
CA ASP A 611 -4.90 -5.85 -11.83
C ASP A 611 -4.91 -7.31 -12.29
N LEU A 612 -5.79 -7.60 -13.25
CA LEU A 612 -5.99 -8.93 -13.82
C LEU A 612 -4.79 -9.39 -14.67
N THR A 613 -3.99 -8.46 -15.16
CA THR A 613 -2.83 -8.77 -16.02
C THR A 613 -1.58 -9.05 -15.21
N ILE A 614 -1.48 -8.61 -13.95
CA ILE A 614 -0.28 -8.82 -13.14
C ILE A 614 -0.05 -10.32 -12.93
N ARG A 615 1.22 -10.72 -13.05
CA ARG A 615 1.66 -12.10 -12.85
C ARG A 615 2.82 -12.17 -11.87
N PHE A 616 2.78 -13.21 -11.05
CA PHE A 616 3.79 -13.50 -10.04
C PHE A 616 4.65 -14.68 -10.49
N ALA A 617 5.91 -14.69 -10.06
CA ALA A 617 6.80 -15.84 -10.17
C ALA A 617 7.61 -15.99 -8.87
N GLU A 618 7.82 -17.23 -8.46
CA GLU A 618 8.67 -17.57 -7.32
C GLU A 618 9.88 -18.38 -7.82
N PHE A 619 11.07 -18.03 -7.37
CA PHE A 619 12.30 -18.76 -7.68
C PHE A 619 12.89 -19.31 -6.39
N GLU A 620 13.05 -20.63 -6.31
CA GLU A 620 13.52 -21.31 -5.10
C GLU A 620 14.95 -21.80 -5.23
N ALA A 621 15.65 -21.88 -4.09
CA ALA A 621 16.95 -22.51 -4.04
C ALA A 621 16.83 -24.02 -4.35
N ILE A 622 17.71 -24.53 -5.22
CA ILE A 622 17.87 -25.97 -5.39
C ILE A 622 18.75 -26.47 -4.24
N ALA A 623 18.29 -27.52 -3.53
CA ALA A 623 19.07 -28.15 -2.49
C ALA A 623 20.42 -28.63 -3.07
N SER A 624 21.51 -28.30 -2.37
CA SER A 624 22.83 -28.84 -2.74
C SER A 624 22.85 -30.29 -2.29
N ASN A 625 22.81 -31.23 -3.24
CA ASN A 625 22.97 -32.67 -2.98
C ASN A 625 24.30 -32.99 -2.29
#